data_AF-R6FSC5-F1
#
_entry.id   AF-R6FSC5-F1
#
_cell.length_a   1.000
_cell.length_b   1.000
_cell.length_c   1.000
_cell.angle_alpha   90.00
_cell.angle_beta   90.00
_cell.angle_gamma   90.00
#
_symmetry.space_group_name_H-M   'P 1'
#
loop_
_entity.id
_entity.type
_entity.pdbx_description
1 polymer ?
#
loop_
_entity_poly.entity_id
_entity_poly.type
_entity_poly.pdbx_seq_one_letter_code
_entity_poly.pdbx_strand_id
1 'polypeptide(L)'
;MANIIYTNYFDHINLFKKLKKEGCIVNTPYQNTVSENSFCFNVGMKPSNSDEYKERLLQTIKDVFGITKDSFDGKFYKAIEDAGQEWKTLNVFHSSSLLALLCFYDVSEQNPLSINIEGVKCKFTSSEFEVSNIIGRDKKGKDYSSHIDVKLTGTCGEKCVSLYLESKFSEYVNQRGKTSFSYTEDYNSIYTKLQGKIEDLDINIGCDKITLVQTNSKRPAQYWEGFKQMVSHYLGMKNCKDQSDLIYLGEIVYDFRPFKDMQNDFYEDYREIYKQLVDALEDIETEPQKFKVGKNLLTYQGVFESFNLDERVRELYNL
;
A
#
# COMPACT_ATOMS: atom_id res chain seq x y z
N MET A 1 14.25 -6.21 -14.16
CA MET A 1 13.84 -4.80 -14.24
C MET A 1 13.58 -4.22 -12.87
N ALA A 2 12.73 -4.85 -12.03
CA ALA A 2 12.64 -4.65 -10.57
C ALA A 2 13.95 -4.24 -9.87
N ASN A 3 14.99 -5.03 -10.13
CA ASN A 3 16.29 -4.99 -9.47
C ASN A 3 17.12 -3.72 -9.72
N ILE A 4 16.81 -2.93 -10.75
CA ILE A 4 17.60 -1.73 -11.09
C ILE A 4 17.08 -0.50 -10.34
N ILE A 5 15.80 -0.51 -9.97
CA ILE A 5 15.11 0.69 -9.48
C ILE A 5 15.52 1.03 -8.06
N TYR A 6 15.62 0.04 -7.17
CA TYR A 6 15.96 0.28 -5.77
C TYR A 6 17.37 0.80 -5.60
N THR A 7 18.33 0.19 -6.31
CA THR A 7 19.74 0.56 -6.28
C THR A 7 19.90 1.95 -6.87
N ASN A 8 19.34 2.21 -8.06
CA ASN A 8 19.46 3.52 -8.69
C ASN A 8 18.76 4.62 -7.89
N TYR A 9 17.55 4.40 -7.39
CA TYR A 9 16.81 5.41 -6.61
C TYR A 9 17.58 5.84 -5.35
N PHE A 10 17.86 4.90 -4.45
CA PHE A 10 18.43 5.23 -3.15
C PHE A 10 19.91 5.62 -3.27
N ASP A 11 20.66 5.11 -4.26
CA ASP A 11 22.05 5.52 -4.50
C ASP A 11 22.18 6.95 -5.08
N HIS A 12 21.09 7.67 -5.34
CA HIS A 12 21.16 9.12 -5.59
C HIS A 12 20.96 9.96 -4.33
N ILE A 13 20.54 9.36 -3.21
CA ILE A 13 20.19 10.08 -1.99
C ILE A 13 21.38 10.11 -1.02
N ASN A 14 21.78 11.32 -0.61
CA ASN A 14 22.95 11.51 0.25
C ASN A 14 22.77 10.89 1.64
N LEU A 15 21.62 11.10 2.28
CA LEU A 15 21.31 10.47 3.57
C LEU A 15 21.32 8.94 3.49
N PHE A 16 20.79 8.35 2.42
CA PHE A 16 20.86 6.90 2.24
C PHE A 16 22.31 6.39 2.19
N LYS A 17 23.17 7.04 1.38
CA LYS A 17 24.61 6.70 1.32
C LYS A 17 25.30 6.81 2.66
N LYS A 18 24.97 7.85 3.43
CA LYS A 18 25.52 8.08 4.77
C LYS A 18 25.09 6.95 5.71
N LEU A 19 23.80 6.65 5.80
CA LEU A 19 23.25 5.60 6.65
C LEU A 19 23.80 4.21 6.29
N LYS A 20 23.99 3.93 5.00
CA LYS A 20 24.65 2.70 4.52
C LYS A 20 26.12 2.64 4.94
N LYS A 21 26.87 3.74 4.84
CA LYS A 21 28.27 3.82 5.29
C LYS A 21 28.41 3.68 6.81
N GLU A 22 27.44 4.20 7.56
CA GLU A 22 27.38 4.10 9.02
C GLU A 22 26.90 2.71 9.50
N GLY A 23 26.46 1.86 8.58
CA GLY A 23 26.00 0.51 8.89
C GLY A 23 24.59 0.47 9.51
N CYS A 24 23.82 1.55 9.46
CA CYS A 24 22.43 1.61 9.91
C CYS A 24 21.49 0.86 8.94
N ILE A 25 21.86 0.81 7.67
CA ILE A 25 21.15 0.11 6.60
C ILE A 25 22.10 -0.91 5.98
N VAL A 26 21.61 -2.13 5.77
CA VAL A 26 22.36 -3.21 5.15
C VAL A 26 21.55 -3.84 4.03
N ASN A 27 22.24 -4.58 3.16
CA ASN A 27 21.57 -5.39 2.16
C ASN A 27 20.76 -6.51 2.82
N THR A 28 19.53 -6.74 2.34
CA THR A 28 18.60 -7.73 2.91
C THR A 28 19.16 -9.14 2.74
N PRO A 29 19.36 -9.91 3.83
CA PRO A 29 19.70 -11.32 3.75
C PRO A 29 18.53 -12.12 3.18
N TYR A 30 18.79 -12.97 2.20
CA TYR A 30 17.80 -13.88 1.64
C TYR A 30 18.36 -15.30 1.54
N GLN A 31 17.84 -16.20 2.36
CA GLN A 31 18.36 -17.57 2.48
C GLN A 31 19.88 -17.55 2.79
N ASN A 32 20.71 -18.10 1.89
CA ASN A 32 22.16 -18.15 2.02
C ASN A 32 22.88 -17.08 1.19
N THR A 33 22.14 -16.11 0.63
CA THR A 33 22.69 -15.01 -0.18
C THR A 33 22.27 -13.66 0.39
N VAL A 34 22.97 -12.62 -0.04
CA VAL A 34 22.64 -11.22 0.29
C VAL A 34 22.06 -10.60 -0.97
N SER A 35 20.87 -10.00 -0.87
CA SER A 35 20.25 -9.34 -2.01
C SER A 35 21.02 -8.07 -2.35
N GLU A 36 21.47 -7.92 -3.59
CA GLU A 36 22.19 -6.72 -4.04
C GLU A 36 21.30 -5.47 -4.08
N ASN A 37 19.98 -5.67 -4.19
CA ASN A 37 19.03 -4.62 -4.57
C ASN A 37 17.85 -4.49 -3.59
N SER A 38 18.00 -5.00 -2.38
CA SER A 38 17.01 -4.92 -1.30
C SER A 38 17.76 -4.49 -0.05
N PHE A 39 17.21 -3.53 0.69
CA PHE A 39 17.83 -2.96 1.88
C PHE A 39 16.91 -3.11 3.09
N CYS A 40 17.50 -3.41 4.25
CA CYS A 40 16.82 -3.51 5.53
C CYS A 40 17.58 -2.78 6.63
N PHE A 41 16.91 -2.53 7.76
CA PHE A 41 17.57 -1.94 8.92
C PHE A 41 18.55 -2.91 9.56
N ASN A 42 19.67 -2.38 10.05
CA ASN A 42 20.58 -3.13 10.90
C ASN A 42 20.13 -3.05 12.37
N VAL A 43 19.23 -3.95 12.76
CA VAL A 43 18.65 -4.01 14.11
C VAL A 43 19.65 -4.53 15.16
N GLY A 44 20.84 -4.99 14.74
CA GLY A 44 21.86 -5.55 15.65
C GLY A 44 21.48 -6.90 16.27
N MET A 45 20.42 -7.55 15.77
CA MET A 45 20.01 -8.89 16.16
C MET A 45 19.33 -9.62 15.01
N LYS A 46 19.25 -10.95 15.12
CA LYS A 46 18.63 -11.79 14.08
C LYS A 46 17.11 -11.53 14.02
N PRO A 47 16.55 -11.33 12.80
CA PRO A 47 15.10 -11.25 12.58
C PRO A 47 14.33 -12.35 13.30
N SER A 48 13.40 -11.96 14.18
CA SER A 48 12.50 -12.88 14.90
C SER A 48 11.20 -12.19 15.28
N ASN A 49 10.15 -12.98 15.56
CA ASN A 49 8.85 -12.45 16.00
C ASN A 49 8.82 -12.16 17.52
N SER A 50 9.97 -11.99 18.18
CA SER A 50 10.01 -11.66 19.60
C SER A 50 9.68 -10.18 19.82
N ASP A 51 9.10 -9.87 20.98
CA ASP A 51 8.83 -8.48 21.36
C ASP A 51 10.13 -7.68 21.50
N GLU A 52 11.23 -8.32 21.93
CA GLU A 52 12.56 -7.69 21.95
C GLU A 52 13.01 -7.25 20.55
N TYR A 53 12.78 -8.07 19.52
CA TYR A 53 13.14 -7.70 18.15
C TYR A 53 12.28 -6.54 17.63
N LYS A 54 10.97 -6.59 17.89
CA LYS A 54 10.03 -5.54 17.47
C LYS A 54 10.36 -4.19 18.12
N GLU A 55 10.68 -4.19 19.41
CA GLU A 55 11.10 -2.99 20.12
C GLU A 55 12.41 -2.43 19.56
N ARG A 56 13.42 -3.28 19.31
CA ARG A 56 14.67 -2.81 18.69
C ARG A 56 14.47 -2.30 17.27
N LEU A 57 13.58 -2.93 16.49
CA LEU A 57 13.25 -2.47 15.15
C LEU A 57 12.59 -1.09 15.20
N LEU A 58 11.63 -0.87 16.11
CA LEU A 58 11.00 0.43 16.36
C LEU A 58 12.05 1.51 16.66
N GLN A 59 12.95 1.26 17.63
CA GLN A 59 14.00 2.22 17.97
C GLN A 59 14.94 2.48 16.79
N THR A 60 15.32 1.43 16.04
CA THR A 60 16.19 1.56 14.86
C THR A 60 15.53 2.44 13.78
N ILE A 61 14.23 2.25 13.52
CA ILE A 61 13.47 3.07 12.57
C ILE A 61 13.44 4.53 13.05
N LYS A 62 13.13 4.77 14.33
CA LYS A 62 13.12 6.12 14.90
C LYS A 62 14.48 6.81 14.77
N ASP A 63 15.57 6.11 15.07
CA ASP A 63 16.94 6.65 14.94
C ASP A 63 17.30 6.99 13.50
N VAL A 64 16.95 6.11 12.56
CA VAL A 64 17.23 6.31 11.13
C VAL A 64 16.47 7.52 10.58
N PHE A 65 15.19 7.65 10.90
CA PHE A 65 14.35 8.76 10.41
C PHE A 65 14.31 9.99 11.33
N GLY A 66 15.00 9.96 12.48
CA GLY A 66 15.02 11.06 13.43
C GLY A 66 13.66 11.33 14.08
N ILE A 67 12.83 10.29 14.25
CA ILE A 67 11.47 10.41 14.77
C ILE A 67 11.53 10.48 16.30
N THR A 68 11.07 11.60 16.85
CA THR A 68 11.06 11.88 18.30
C THR A 68 9.67 11.82 18.90
N LYS A 69 8.62 11.69 18.09
CA LYS A 69 7.22 11.73 18.54
C LYS A 69 6.79 10.38 19.09
N ASP A 70 6.25 10.37 20.31
CA ASP A 70 5.75 9.16 20.97
C ASP A 70 4.52 8.55 20.28
N SER A 71 3.79 9.34 19.48
CA SER A 71 2.67 8.84 18.67
C SER A 71 3.09 7.75 17.69
N PHE A 72 4.36 7.75 17.25
CA PHE A 72 4.89 6.78 16.30
C PHE A 72 4.82 5.35 16.84
N ASP A 73 5.19 5.14 18.11
CA ASP A 73 5.30 3.82 18.74
C ASP A 73 3.95 3.09 18.71
N GLY A 74 2.88 3.79 19.07
CA GLY A 74 1.52 3.24 19.02
C GLY A 74 1.08 2.87 17.59
N LYS A 75 1.43 3.69 16.59
CA LYS A 75 1.11 3.41 15.18
C LYS A 75 1.95 2.26 14.62
N PHE A 76 3.21 2.15 15.03
CA PHE A 76 4.08 1.04 14.68
C PHE A 76 3.52 -0.29 15.17
N TYR A 77 3.10 -0.37 16.44
CA TYR A 77 2.53 -1.61 16.98
C TYR A 77 1.19 -1.98 16.32
N LYS A 78 0.38 -0.99 15.93
CA LYS A 78 -0.82 -1.22 15.11
C LYS A 78 -0.50 -1.75 13.72
N ALA A 79 0.52 -1.20 13.07
CA ALA A 79 0.98 -1.65 11.76
C ALA A 79 1.57 -3.09 11.74
N ILE A 80 1.70 -3.76 12.88
CA ILE A 80 2.23 -5.13 12.97
C ILE A 80 1.32 -6.14 13.70
N GLU A 81 0.07 -5.78 13.98
CA GLU A 81 -0.82 -6.54 14.87
C GLU A 81 -1.48 -7.75 14.17
N ASP A 82 -1.69 -7.73 12.85
CA ASP A 82 -2.68 -8.60 12.19
C ASP A 82 -2.25 -10.06 11.92
N ALA A 83 -1.01 -10.35 11.49
CA ALA A 83 -0.56 -11.74 11.26
C ALA A 83 0.82 -12.07 11.87
N GLY A 84 1.44 -11.15 12.59
CA GLY A 84 2.72 -11.34 13.29
C GLY A 84 3.92 -11.51 12.36
N GLN A 85 3.79 -11.13 11.09
CA GLN A 85 4.86 -11.17 10.08
C GLN A 85 5.11 -9.82 9.41
N GLU A 86 4.24 -8.84 9.64
CA GLU A 86 4.29 -7.47 9.11
C GLU A 86 5.52 -6.70 9.61
N TRP A 87 6.08 -7.07 10.77
CA TRP A 87 7.38 -6.55 11.18
C TRP A 87 8.50 -6.85 10.17
N LYS A 88 8.36 -7.94 9.37
CA LYS A 88 9.31 -8.25 8.30
C LYS A 88 9.20 -7.25 7.15
N THR A 89 8.00 -6.80 6.83
CA THR A 89 7.79 -5.78 5.80
C THR A 89 8.27 -4.43 6.30
N LEU A 90 7.97 -4.04 7.53
CA LEU A 90 8.50 -2.79 8.12
C LEU A 90 10.03 -2.76 8.21
N ASN A 91 10.70 -3.91 8.32
CA ASN A 91 12.15 -3.98 8.31
C ASN A 91 12.78 -3.67 6.93
N VAL A 92 11.99 -3.57 5.86
CA VAL A 92 12.48 -3.39 4.49
C VAL A 92 12.24 -1.96 4.01
N PHE A 93 13.30 -1.31 3.51
CA PHE A 93 13.30 0.11 3.16
C PHE A 93 12.34 0.51 2.02
N HIS A 94 12.02 -0.45 1.15
CA HIS A 94 11.10 -0.30 0.02
C HIS A 94 9.74 -0.97 0.28
N SER A 95 9.33 -1.05 1.55
CA SER A 95 8.02 -1.56 1.91
C SER A 95 6.96 -0.46 1.81
N SER A 96 5.83 -0.81 1.19
CA SER A 96 4.61 0.02 1.19
C SER A 96 4.10 0.31 2.60
N SER A 97 4.15 -0.67 3.49
CA SER A 97 3.72 -0.53 4.89
C SER A 97 4.64 0.42 5.66
N LEU A 98 5.96 0.34 5.45
CA LEU A 98 6.90 1.27 6.06
C LEU A 98 6.65 2.70 5.59
N LEU A 99 6.54 2.91 4.28
CA LEU A 99 6.30 4.24 3.72
C LEU A 99 4.98 4.83 4.21
N ALA A 100 3.90 4.02 4.23
CA ALA A 100 2.62 4.42 4.78
C ALA A 100 2.74 4.85 6.25
N LEU A 101 3.41 4.04 7.08
CA LEU A 101 3.62 4.37 8.49
C LEU A 101 4.37 5.70 8.63
N LEU A 102 5.51 5.86 7.96
CA LEU A 102 6.33 7.08 8.04
C LEU A 102 5.60 8.34 7.57
N CYS A 103 4.68 8.23 6.62
CA CYS A 103 3.96 9.39 6.10
C CYS A 103 2.70 9.73 6.90
N PHE A 104 1.97 8.72 7.38
CA PHE A 104 0.64 8.92 7.98
C PHE A 104 0.62 8.89 9.52
N TYR A 105 1.70 8.50 10.20
CA TYR A 105 1.66 8.33 11.66
C TYR A 105 1.32 9.62 12.43
N ASP A 106 1.74 10.77 11.89
CA ASP A 106 1.62 12.07 12.57
C ASP A 106 0.36 12.85 12.16
N VAL A 107 -0.50 12.27 11.32
CA VAL A 107 -1.77 12.89 10.95
C VAL A 107 -2.65 13.02 12.20
N SER A 108 -2.84 14.26 12.61
CA SER A 108 -3.48 14.65 13.87
C SER A 108 -4.22 15.98 13.72
N GLU A 109 -4.92 16.42 14.77
CA GLU A 109 -5.51 17.77 14.79
C GLU A 109 -4.44 18.87 14.72
N GLN A 110 -3.27 18.63 15.32
CA GLN A 110 -2.14 19.56 15.37
C GLN A 110 -1.31 19.52 14.08
N ASN A 111 -1.29 18.39 13.38
CA ASN A 111 -0.64 18.23 12.07
C ASN A 111 -1.62 17.58 11.06
N PRO A 112 -2.61 18.36 10.55
CA PRO A 112 -3.66 17.82 9.70
C PRO A 112 -3.20 17.66 8.25
N LEU A 113 -3.63 16.59 7.60
CA LEU A 113 -3.33 16.30 6.20
C LEU A 113 -4.48 16.76 5.29
N SER A 114 -4.18 17.56 4.27
CA SER A 114 -5.17 17.97 3.27
C SER A 114 -5.00 17.17 1.98
N ILE A 115 -6.07 16.51 1.53
CA ILE A 115 -6.05 15.71 0.29
C ILE A 115 -7.19 16.17 -0.61
N ASN A 116 -6.90 16.31 -1.90
CA ASN A 116 -7.92 16.54 -2.92
C ASN A 116 -8.43 15.19 -3.45
N ILE A 117 -9.69 14.87 -3.15
CA ILE A 117 -10.35 13.65 -3.60
C ILE A 117 -11.37 14.06 -4.66
N GLU A 118 -11.10 13.74 -5.92
CA GLU A 118 -12.01 14.00 -7.05
C GLU A 118 -12.46 15.48 -7.18
N GLY A 119 -11.54 16.40 -6.91
CA GLY A 119 -11.81 17.85 -6.97
C GLY A 119 -12.30 18.45 -5.65
N VAL A 120 -12.52 17.63 -4.62
CA VAL A 120 -12.99 18.07 -3.31
C VAL A 120 -11.86 18.01 -2.28
N LYS A 121 -11.56 19.13 -1.64
CA LYS A 121 -10.50 19.22 -0.62
C LYS A 121 -11.03 18.72 0.74
N CYS A 122 -10.47 17.62 1.22
CA CYS A 122 -10.75 17.02 2.51
C CYS A 122 -9.59 17.30 3.48
N LYS A 123 -9.90 17.53 4.77
CA LYS A 123 -8.93 17.71 5.84
C LYS A 123 -9.02 16.55 6.82
N PHE A 124 -7.95 15.76 6.91
CA PHE A 124 -7.82 14.60 7.80
C PHE A 124 -7.03 14.96 9.04
N THR A 125 -7.53 14.48 10.19
CA THR A 125 -7.01 14.82 11.53
C THR A 125 -6.75 13.58 12.37
N SER A 126 -6.91 12.38 11.79
CA SER A 126 -6.52 11.12 12.41
C SER A 126 -6.18 10.08 11.36
N SER A 127 -5.25 9.19 11.69
CA SER A 127 -4.91 7.99 10.93
C SER A 127 -5.10 6.72 11.76
N GLU A 128 -5.44 5.61 11.11
CA GLU A 128 -5.44 4.24 11.65
C GLU A 128 -4.71 3.34 10.64
N PHE A 129 -4.09 2.26 11.11
CA PHE A 129 -3.30 1.34 10.28
C PHE A 129 -3.86 -0.07 10.38
N GLU A 130 -3.66 -0.86 9.32
CA GLU A 130 -4.08 -2.28 9.24
C GLU A 130 -5.58 -2.43 9.57
N VAL A 131 -6.43 -1.67 8.86
CA VAL A 131 -7.87 -1.66 9.13
C VAL A 131 -8.53 -2.86 8.46
N SER A 132 -8.95 -3.82 9.28
CA SER A 132 -9.60 -5.04 8.84
C SER A 132 -11.09 -4.83 8.53
N ASN A 133 -11.54 -5.25 7.35
CA ASN A 133 -12.94 -5.31 6.96
C ASN A 133 -13.32 -6.74 6.53
N ILE A 134 -14.35 -7.32 7.13
CA ILE A 134 -14.80 -8.68 6.84
C ILE A 134 -15.36 -8.76 5.42
N ILE A 135 -14.86 -9.70 4.63
CA ILE A 135 -15.39 -10.00 3.30
C ILE A 135 -16.52 -11.01 3.40
N GLY A 136 -16.27 -12.11 4.13
CA GLY A 136 -17.20 -13.21 4.26
C GLY A 136 -16.74 -14.24 5.28
N ARG A 137 -17.36 -15.41 5.24
CA ARG A 137 -17.06 -16.54 6.13
C ARG A 137 -16.67 -17.77 5.32
N ASP A 138 -15.63 -18.45 5.76
CA ASP A 138 -15.23 -19.72 5.17
C ASP A 138 -16.23 -20.85 5.53
N LYS A 139 -16.05 -22.03 4.94
CA LYS A 139 -16.89 -23.22 5.19
C LYS A 139 -16.88 -23.69 6.65
N LYS A 140 -15.92 -23.22 7.46
CA LYS A 140 -15.79 -23.52 8.89
C LYS A 140 -16.38 -22.41 9.76
N GLY A 141 -16.96 -21.38 9.14
CA GLY A 141 -17.55 -20.22 9.83
C GLY A 141 -16.52 -19.19 10.31
N LYS A 142 -15.25 -19.29 9.90
CA LYS A 142 -14.23 -18.30 10.25
C LYS A 142 -14.33 -17.12 9.28
N ASP A 143 -14.36 -15.91 9.84
CA ASP A 143 -14.31 -14.69 9.03
C ASP A 143 -12.97 -14.61 8.28
N TYR A 144 -13.03 -14.19 7.02
CA TYR A 144 -11.87 -13.76 6.27
C TYR A 144 -12.07 -12.31 5.84
N SER A 145 -11.01 -11.52 5.98
CA SER A 145 -11.05 -10.07 5.89
C SER A 145 -10.08 -9.55 4.84
N SER A 146 -10.35 -8.35 4.35
CA SER A 146 -9.34 -7.51 3.72
C SER A 146 -8.73 -6.60 4.78
N HIS A 147 -7.44 -6.29 4.64
CA HIS A 147 -6.69 -5.46 5.57
C HIS A 147 -6.15 -4.27 4.79
N ILE A 148 -6.71 -3.09 5.04
CA ILE A 148 -6.35 -1.86 4.33
C ILE A 148 -5.24 -1.17 5.11
N ASP A 149 -4.15 -0.80 4.42
CA ASP A 149 -2.95 -0.25 5.05
C ASP A 149 -3.24 0.96 5.94
N VAL A 150 -4.03 1.93 5.45
CA VAL A 150 -4.32 3.19 6.16
C VAL A 150 -5.79 3.56 6.06
N LYS A 151 -6.37 4.03 7.16
CA LYS A 151 -7.63 4.78 7.17
C LYS A 151 -7.38 6.16 7.74
N LEU A 152 -7.87 7.18 7.06
CA LEU A 152 -7.87 8.56 7.53
C LEU A 152 -9.29 8.99 7.86
N THR A 153 -9.47 9.73 8.95
CA THR A 153 -10.76 10.33 9.30
C THR A 153 -10.61 11.84 9.47
N GLY A 154 -11.64 12.57 9.05
CA GLY A 154 -11.64 14.02 9.09
C GLY A 154 -12.92 14.63 8.55
N THR A 155 -12.79 15.76 7.86
CA THR A 155 -13.93 16.54 7.36
C THR A 155 -13.77 16.97 5.90
N CYS A 156 -14.90 17.05 5.22
CA CYS A 156 -15.05 17.58 3.87
C CYS A 156 -16.16 18.63 3.90
N GLY A 157 -15.80 19.89 4.15
CA GLY A 157 -16.77 20.90 4.58
C GLY A 157 -17.34 20.52 5.95
N GLU A 158 -18.66 20.44 6.06
CA GLU A 158 -19.35 20.06 7.31
C GLU A 158 -19.54 18.53 7.47
N LYS A 159 -19.24 17.75 6.43
CA LYS A 159 -19.43 16.29 6.43
C LYS A 159 -18.23 15.60 7.03
N CYS A 160 -18.47 14.60 7.87
CA CYS A 160 -17.41 13.68 8.29
C CYS A 160 -17.02 12.75 7.14
N VAL A 161 -15.72 12.53 6.96
CA VAL A 161 -15.17 11.72 5.86
C VAL A 161 -14.17 10.70 6.38
N SER A 162 -14.30 9.48 5.86
CA SER A 162 -13.28 8.43 5.98
C SER A 162 -12.67 8.14 4.61
N LEU A 163 -11.34 8.05 4.55
CA LEU A 163 -10.59 7.64 3.37
C LEU A 163 -9.75 6.41 3.71
N TYR A 164 -10.04 5.32 3.02
CA TYR A 164 -9.34 4.05 3.10
C TYR A 164 -8.33 3.96 1.96
N LEU A 165 -7.06 3.75 2.29
CA LEU A 165 -5.95 3.73 1.34
C LEU A 165 -5.17 2.44 1.44
N GLU A 166 -5.07 1.76 0.32
CA GLU A 166 -4.06 0.74 0.09
C GLU A 166 -2.79 1.41 -0.45
N SER A 167 -1.64 1.12 0.17
CA SER A 167 -0.34 1.70 -0.14
C SER A 167 0.40 0.86 -1.16
N LYS A 168 1.06 1.53 -2.11
CA LYS A 168 2.01 0.95 -3.04
C LYS A 168 3.27 1.79 -3.09
N PHE A 169 4.42 1.17 -2.88
CA PHE A 169 5.70 1.81 -3.11
C PHE A 169 6.24 1.40 -4.47
N SER A 170 6.55 0.12 -4.67
CA SER A 170 7.36 -0.33 -5.81
C SER A 170 6.91 -1.65 -6.43
N GLU A 171 5.92 -2.28 -5.82
CA GLU A 171 5.38 -3.58 -6.20
C GLU A 171 4.79 -3.53 -7.61
N TYR A 172 4.18 -2.41 -7.98
CA TYR A 172 3.60 -2.19 -9.31
C TYR A 172 4.65 -2.11 -10.43
N VAL A 173 5.93 -1.93 -10.07
CA VAL A 173 7.05 -2.03 -11.00
C VAL A 173 7.61 -3.46 -11.10
N ASN A 174 7.33 -4.30 -10.09
CA ASN A 174 7.76 -5.70 -10.01
C ASN A 174 6.75 -6.62 -10.68
N GLN A 175 6.65 -6.39 -11.97
CA GLN A 175 5.68 -6.90 -12.92
C GLN A 175 5.86 -8.40 -13.24
N ARG A 176 4.82 -9.22 -13.01
CA ARG A 176 4.82 -10.68 -13.27
C ARG A 176 3.83 -11.12 -14.34
N GLY A 177 2.85 -10.29 -14.69
CA GLY A 177 1.79 -10.61 -15.67
C GLY A 177 0.86 -11.76 -15.26
N LYS A 178 0.97 -12.27 -14.03
CA LYS A 178 0.13 -13.35 -13.49
C LYS A 178 0.07 -13.32 -11.97
N THR A 179 -1.11 -13.56 -11.40
CA THR A 179 -1.29 -13.91 -9.98
C THR A 179 -2.36 -15.00 -9.81
N SER A 180 -2.40 -15.62 -8.63
CA SER A 180 -3.40 -16.64 -8.28
C SER A 180 -3.72 -16.58 -6.80
N PHE A 181 -4.97 -16.87 -6.45
CA PHE A 181 -5.44 -16.87 -5.07
C PHE A 181 -6.57 -17.88 -4.90
N SER A 182 -6.84 -18.22 -3.64
CA SER A 182 -7.86 -19.19 -3.28
C SER A 182 -9.24 -18.75 -3.71
N TYR A 183 -10.01 -19.70 -4.22
CA TYR A 183 -11.41 -19.50 -4.54
C TYR A 183 -12.23 -19.29 -3.25
N THR A 184 -13.12 -18.31 -3.26
CA THR A 184 -14.27 -18.23 -2.37
C THR A 184 -15.51 -17.84 -3.18
N GLU A 185 -16.70 -18.06 -2.63
CA GLU A 185 -17.95 -17.68 -3.31
C GLU A 185 -18.04 -16.16 -3.52
N ASP A 186 -17.61 -15.37 -2.54
CA ASP A 186 -17.60 -13.90 -2.63
C ASP A 186 -16.65 -13.40 -3.74
N TYR A 187 -15.43 -13.94 -3.81
CA TYR A 187 -14.51 -13.62 -4.89
C TYR A 187 -15.04 -14.11 -6.24
N ASN A 188 -15.57 -15.33 -6.33
CA ASN A 188 -16.13 -15.84 -7.58
C ASN A 188 -17.25 -14.95 -8.13
N SER A 189 -18.14 -14.50 -7.25
CA SER A 189 -19.27 -13.62 -7.60
C SER A 189 -18.81 -12.33 -8.28
N ILE A 190 -17.75 -11.69 -7.76
CA ILE A 190 -17.23 -10.46 -8.34
C ILE A 190 -16.36 -10.72 -9.58
N TYR A 191 -15.46 -11.70 -9.53
CA TYR A 191 -14.54 -11.99 -10.63
C TYR A 191 -15.25 -12.51 -11.88
N THR A 192 -16.36 -13.24 -11.73
CA THR A 192 -17.21 -13.65 -12.86
C THR A 192 -17.80 -12.43 -13.58
N LYS A 193 -18.23 -11.40 -12.83
CA LYS A 193 -18.79 -10.17 -13.43
C LYS A 193 -17.72 -9.30 -14.09
N LEU A 194 -16.48 -9.37 -13.62
CA LEU A 194 -15.34 -8.64 -14.17
C LEU A 194 -14.75 -9.29 -15.45
N GLN A 195 -15.13 -10.53 -15.78
CA GLN A 195 -14.63 -11.20 -16.98
C GLN A 195 -14.92 -10.39 -18.25
N GLY A 196 -13.88 -10.14 -19.05
CA GLY A 196 -13.97 -9.41 -20.31
C GLY A 196 -14.16 -7.89 -20.18
N LYS A 197 -14.11 -7.32 -18.97
CA LYS A 197 -14.28 -5.87 -18.75
C LYS A 197 -12.98 -5.06 -18.70
N ILE A 198 -11.85 -5.73 -18.50
CA ILE A 198 -10.54 -5.10 -18.37
C ILE A 198 -9.67 -5.55 -19.54
N GLU A 199 -9.04 -4.59 -20.21
CA GLU A 199 -8.14 -4.84 -21.31
C GLU A 199 -6.96 -5.70 -20.85
N ASP A 200 -6.51 -6.60 -21.72
CA ASP A 200 -5.35 -7.47 -21.52
C ASP A 200 -5.40 -8.40 -20.31
N LEU A 201 -6.56 -8.52 -19.66
CA LEU A 201 -6.76 -9.40 -18.50
C LEU A 201 -7.70 -10.55 -18.85
N ASP A 202 -7.21 -11.77 -18.65
CA ASP A 202 -8.02 -12.97 -18.58
C ASP A 202 -8.16 -13.44 -17.13
N ILE A 203 -9.38 -13.80 -16.74
CA ILE A 203 -9.75 -14.20 -15.39
C ILE A 203 -10.21 -15.65 -15.46
N ASN A 204 -9.31 -16.56 -15.08
CA ASN A 204 -9.55 -17.99 -15.10
C ASN A 204 -10.05 -18.45 -13.72
N ILE A 205 -11.31 -18.84 -13.65
CA ILE A 205 -11.98 -19.31 -12.44
C ILE A 205 -11.98 -20.84 -12.46
N GLY A 206 -11.17 -21.46 -11.59
CA GLY A 206 -11.15 -22.89 -11.34
C GLY A 206 -11.94 -23.28 -10.09
N CYS A 207 -11.94 -24.58 -9.75
CA CYS A 207 -12.66 -25.11 -8.58
C CYS A 207 -12.11 -24.62 -7.23
N ASP A 208 -10.79 -24.47 -7.11
CA ASP A 208 -10.13 -24.11 -5.83
C ASP A 208 -9.34 -22.79 -5.91
N LYS A 209 -9.25 -22.21 -7.11
CA LYS A 209 -8.35 -21.09 -7.40
C LYS A 209 -8.91 -20.19 -8.49
N ILE A 210 -8.70 -18.89 -8.32
CA ILE A 210 -8.88 -17.86 -9.36
C ILE A 210 -7.50 -17.40 -9.81
N THR A 211 -7.31 -17.25 -11.13
CA THR A 211 -6.04 -16.82 -11.75
C THR A 211 -6.28 -15.61 -12.62
N LEU A 212 -5.47 -14.57 -12.41
CA LEU A 212 -5.41 -13.40 -13.28
C LEU A 212 -4.20 -13.57 -14.20
N VAL A 213 -4.41 -13.48 -15.51
CA VAL A 213 -3.38 -13.72 -16.51
C VAL A 213 -3.41 -12.60 -17.54
N GLN A 214 -2.25 -12.02 -17.81
CA GLN A 214 -2.10 -11.08 -18.91
C GLN A 214 -2.20 -11.79 -20.25
N THR A 215 -3.05 -11.32 -21.14
CA THR A 215 -3.26 -11.90 -22.47
C THR A 215 -2.36 -11.28 -23.53
N ASN A 216 -2.02 -10.00 -23.39
CA ASN A 216 -1.18 -9.28 -24.34
C ASN A 216 0.29 -9.32 -23.95
N SER A 217 1.03 -10.25 -24.55
CA SER A 217 2.46 -10.43 -24.33
C SER A 217 3.34 -9.33 -24.92
N LYS A 218 2.77 -8.37 -25.67
CA LYS A 218 3.50 -7.22 -26.20
C LYS A 218 3.58 -6.06 -25.22
N ARG A 219 2.67 -5.98 -24.24
CA ARG A 219 2.74 -4.99 -23.16
C ARG A 219 3.66 -5.47 -22.03
N PRO A 220 4.28 -4.55 -21.26
CA PRO A 220 4.93 -4.89 -20.00
C PRO A 220 4.03 -5.72 -19.07
N ALA A 221 4.65 -6.52 -18.21
CA ALA A 221 3.99 -7.57 -17.45
C ALA A 221 3.17 -7.06 -16.25
N GLN A 222 1.91 -6.64 -16.41
CA GLN A 222 1.08 -5.97 -15.38
C GLN A 222 1.11 -6.56 -13.95
N TYR A 223 0.93 -5.68 -12.96
CA TYR A 223 0.89 -6.00 -11.52
C TYR A 223 -0.53 -6.39 -11.05
N TRP A 224 -0.96 -7.60 -11.39
CA TRP A 224 -2.29 -8.11 -11.04
C TRP A 224 -2.51 -8.37 -9.54
N GLU A 225 -1.46 -8.36 -8.72
CA GLU A 225 -1.61 -8.51 -7.27
C GLU A 225 -2.28 -7.26 -6.66
N GLY A 226 -1.94 -6.05 -7.12
CA GLY A 226 -2.62 -4.82 -6.71
C GLY A 226 -4.10 -4.84 -7.10
N PHE A 227 -4.40 -5.28 -8.33
CA PHE A 227 -5.77 -5.52 -8.78
C PHE A 227 -6.55 -6.44 -7.82
N LYS A 228 -5.93 -7.54 -7.40
CA LYS A 228 -6.53 -8.48 -6.44
C LYS A 228 -6.78 -7.83 -5.07
N GLN A 229 -5.81 -7.08 -4.57
CA GLN A 229 -5.94 -6.36 -3.30
C GLN A 229 -7.10 -5.38 -3.37
N MET A 230 -7.20 -4.58 -4.43
CA MET A 230 -8.31 -3.62 -4.57
C MET A 230 -9.68 -4.28 -4.64
N VAL A 231 -9.83 -5.40 -5.35
CA VAL A 231 -11.09 -6.18 -5.35
C VAL A 231 -11.41 -6.72 -3.95
N SER A 232 -10.40 -7.19 -3.20
CA SER A 232 -10.56 -7.64 -1.80
C SER A 232 -11.05 -6.50 -0.89
N HIS A 233 -10.44 -5.31 -0.99
CA HIS A 233 -10.88 -4.14 -0.23
C HIS A 233 -12.27 -3.68 -0.64
N TYR A 234 -12.60 -3.69 -1.94
CA TYR A 234 -13.93 -3.37 -2.43
C TYR A 234 -14.99 -4.27 -1.78
N LEU A 235 -14.77 -5.59 -1.77
CA LEU A 235 -15.67 -6.54 -1.12
C LEU A 235 -15.77 -6.29 0.40
N GLY A 236 -14.65 -6.05 1.08
CA GLY A 236 -14.65 -5.75 2.52
C GLY A 236 -15.41 -4.46 2.84
N MET A 237 -15.25 -3.43 2.01
CA MET A 237 -15.90 -2.12 2.21
C MET A 237 -17.43 -2.19 2.09
N LYS A 238 -17.98 -3.16 1.35
CA LYS A 238 -19.44 -3.41 1.32
C LYS A 238 -20.01 -3.78 2.70
N ASN A 239 -19.19 -4.41 3.54
CA ASN A 239 -19.57 -4.81 4.90
C ASN A 239 -19.01 -3.86 5.98
N CYS A 240 -18.41 -2.74 5.58
CA CYS A 240 -17.80 -1.80 6.51
C CYS A 240 -18.84 -1.15 7.41
N LYS A 241 -18.51 -1.05 8.70
CA LYS A 241 -19.37 -0.45 9.73
C LYS A 241 -19.08 1.03 9.99
N ASP A 242 -18.22 1.65 9.18
CA ASP A 242 -17.91 3.07 9.28
C ASP A 242 -19.19 3.90 9.14
N GLN A 243 -19.35 4.90 10.00
CA GLN A 243 -20.55 5.74 10.10
C GLN A 243 -20.39 7.11 9.43
N SER A 244 -19.26 7.38 8.80
CA SER A 244 -18.98 8.65 8.14
C SER A 244 -19.99 8.97 7.04
N ASP A 245 -20.25 10.27 6.84
CA ASP A 245 -21.15 10.77 5.79
C ASP A 245 -20.62 10.46 4.39
N LEU A 246 -19.29 10.54 4.25
CA LEU A 246 -18.57 10.23 3.02
C LEU A 246 -17.52 9.16 3.32
N ILE A 247 -17.50 8.11 2.50
CA ILE A 247 -16.51 7.04 2.60
C ILE A 247 -15.86 6.87 1.24
N TYR A 248 -14.53 6.98 1.21
CA TYR A 248 -13.74 6.76 0.01
C TYR A 248 -12.82 5.55 0.20
N LEU A 249 -12.69 4.76 -0.85
CA LEU A 249 -11.69 3.71 -0.99
C LEU A 249 -10.76 4.09 -2.14
N GLY A 250 -9.45 4.01 -1.95
CA GLY A 250 -8.50 4.34 -2.99
C GLY A 250 -7.15 3.69 -2.78
N GLU A 251 -6.23 4.04 -3.67
CA GLU A 251 -4.82 3.66 -3.57
C GLU A 251 -3.94 4.91 -3.56
N ILE A 252 -2.85 4.82 -2.81
CA ILE A 252 -1.76 5.79 -2.86
C ILE A 252 -0.48 5.10 -3.34
N VAL A 253 0.12 5.67 -4.39
CA VAL A 253 1.26 5.07 -5.10
C VAL A 253 2.45 6.00 -5.07
N TYR A 254 3.65 5.47 -4.88
CA TYR A 254 4.87 6.28 -5.01
C TYR A 254 5.20 6.48 -6.48
N ASP A 255 5.19 7.73 -6.97
CA ASP A 255 5.45 8.01 -8.39
C ASP A 255 6.94 8.05 -8.69
N PHE A 256 7.45 7.01 -9.37
CA PHE A 256 8.85 6.97 -9.77
C PHE A 256 9.19 7.69 -11.09
N ARG A 257 8.23 8.25 -11.83
CA ARG A 257 8.51 8.94 -13.12
C ARG A 257 9.52 10.09 -13.03
N PRO A 258 9.63 10.85 -11.93
CA PRO A 258 10.68 11.86 -11.79
C PRO A 258 12.11 11.30 -11.88
N PHE A 259 12.30 9.98 -11.74
CA PHE A 259 13.60 9.32 -11.83
C PHE A 259 13.91 8.91 -13.27
N LYS A 260 14.88 9.60 -13.87
CA LYS A 260 15.24 9.53 -15.31
C LYS A 260 15.66 8.15 -15.83
N ASP A 261 15.97 7.21 -14.95
CA ASP A 261 16.47 5.88 -15.32
C ASP A 261 15.36 4.86 -15.60
N MET A 262 14.08 5.25 -15.47
CA MET A 262 12.96 4.37 -15.77
C MET A 262 12.69 4.29 -17.28
N GLN A 263 12.93 3.11 -17.87
CA GLN A 263 12.72 2.87 -19.30
C GLN A 263 11.23 2.74 -19.69
N ASN A 264 10.37 2.35 -18.75
CA ASN A 264 8.93 2.21 -18.96
C ASN A 264 8.17 3.10 -17.98
N ASP A 265 7.05 3.65 -18.40
CA ASP A 265 6.14 4.38 -17.52
C ASP A 265 5.22 3.41 -16.76
N PHE A 266 5.82 2.69 -15.81
CA PHE A 266 5.11 1.72 -14.97
C PHE A 266 3.99 2.36 -14.16
N TYR A 267 4.11 3.65 -13.83
CA TYR A 267 3.08 4.38 -13.11
C TYR A 267 1.85 4.56 -14.00
N GLU A 268 2.05 5.02 -15.25
CA GLU A 268 0.92 5.22 -16.14
C GLU A 268 0.25 3.92 -16.56
N ASP A 269 1.03 2.87 -16.83
CA ASP A 269 0.48 1.54 -17.07
C ASP A 269 -0.42 1.08 -15.90
N TYR A 270 0.04 1.27 -14.66
CA TYR A 270 -0.73 0.89 -13.48
C TYR A 270 -1.96 1.78 -13.29
N ARG A 271 -1.84 3.10 -13.51
CA ARG A 271 -2.94 4.06 -13.43
C ARG A 271 -4.06 3.71 -14.40
N GLU A 272 -3.73 3.35 -15.63
CA GLU A 272 -4.71 2.99 -16.65
C GLU A 272 -5.48 1.72 -16.26
N ILE A 273 -4.78 0.67 -15.82
CA ILE A 273 -5.42 -0.56 -15.34
C ILE A 273 -6.28 -0.32 -14.10
N TYR A 274 -5.80 0.48 -13.15
CA TYR A 274 -6.57 0.87 -11.97
C TYR A 274 -7.87 1.55 -12.36
N LYS A 275 -7.81 2.52 -13.29
CA LYS A 275 -9.00 3.23 -13.77
C LYS A 275 -9.99 2.26 -14.44
N GLN A 276 -9.51 1.33 -15.27
CA GLN A 276 -10.37 0.32 -15.88
C GLN A 276 -11.04 -0.57 -14.81
N LEU A 277 -10.32 -0.95 -13.74
CA LEU A 277 -10.91 -1.67 -12.62
C LEU A 277 -12.03 -0.86 -11.96
N VAL A 278 -11.78 0.41 -11.63
CA VAL A 278 -12.79 1.26 -10.98
C VAL A 278 -14.03 1.42 -11.86
N ASP A 279 -13.86 1.73 -13.15
CA ASP A 279 -14.97 1.84 -14.09
C ASP A 279 -15.72 0.49 -14.22
N ALA A 280 -15.01 -0.64 -14.28
CA ALA A 280 -15.63 -1.97 -14.31
C ALA A 280 -16.39 -2.32 -13.02
N LEU A 281 -15.89 -1.91 -11.85
CA LEU A 281 -16.56 -2.08 -10.55
C LEU A 281 -17.84 -1.26 -10.46
N GLU A 282 -17.81 -0.01 -10.92
CA GLU A 282 -19.01 0.84 -11.01
C GLU A 282 -20.05 0.23 -11.97
N ASP A 283 -19.61 -0.29 -13.12
CA ASP A 283 -20.49 -0.89 -14.13
C ASP A 283 -21.21 -2.17 -13.64
N ILE A 284 -20.55 -2.99 -12.81
CA ILE A 284 -21.13 -4.25 -12.31
C ILE A 284 -21.96 -4.06 -11.05
N GLU A 285 -21.91 -2.87 -10.46
CA GLU A 285 -22.62 -2.56 -9.23
C GLU A 285 -24.07 -2.19 -9.54
N THR A 286 -25.00 -2.92 -8.93
CA THR A 286 -26.44 -2.75 -9.17
C THR A 286 -27.11 -1.94 -8.09
N GLU A 287 -26.50 -1.86 -6.89
CA GLU A 287 -27.07 -1.18 -5.73
C GLU A 287 -26.22 0.02 -5.33
N PRO A 288 -26.83 1.13 -4.87
CA PRO A 288 -26.10 2.25 -4.32
C PRO A 288 -25.19 1.81 -3.17
N GLN A 289 -23.90 2.14 -3.26
CA GLN A 289 -22.93 1.85 -2.20
C GLN A 289 -22.82 3.03 -1.23
N LYS A 290 -22.52 2.74 0.04
CA LYS A 290 -22.22 3.78 1.04
C LYS A 290 -20.87 4.45 0.81
N PHE A 291 -19.98 3.80 0.07
CA PHE A 291 -18.64 4.27 -0.23
C PHE A 291 -18.45 4.47 -1.73
N LYS A 292 -17.44 5.24 -2.10
CA LYS A 292 -16.99 5.43 -3.47
C LYS A 292 -15.56 4.96 -3.63
N VAL A 293 -15.26 4.26 -4.72
CA VAL A 293 -13.87 4.00 -5.12
C VAL A 293 -13.36 5.21 -5.90
N GLY A 294 -12.25 5.80 -5.46
CA GLY A 294 -11.67 6.96 -6.11
C GLY A 294 -11.16 6.60 -7.49
N LYS A 295 -11.57 7.34 -8.54
CA LYS A 295 -11.14 7.03 -9.93
C LYS A 295 -9.67 7.30 -10.21
N ASN A 296 -9.04 8.17 -9.43
CA ASN A 296 -7.66 8.59 -9.62
C ASN A 296 -6.80 8.05 -8.49
N LEU A 297 -5.65 7.46 -8.85
CA LEU A 297 -4.61 7.13 -7.89
C LEU A 297 -4.11 8.41 -7.21
N LEU A 298 -3.97 8.36 -5.89
CA LEU A 298 -3.20 9.36 -5.16
C LEU A 298 -1.71 9.05 -5.34
N THR A 299 -0.86 10.07 -5.26
CA THR A 299 0.58 9.88 -5.18
C THR A 299 1.12 10.35 -3.85
N TYR A 300 2.14 9.66 -3.32
CA TYR A 300 2.82 10.13 -2.11
C TYR A 300 3.36 11.55 -2.29
N GLN A 301 3.99 11.82 -3.43
CA GLN A 301 4.53 13.13 -3.77
C GLN A 301 3.44 14.20 -3.78
N GLY A 302 2.28 13.93 -4.40
CA GLY A 302 1.20 14.90 -4.47
C GLY A 302 0.47 15.12 -3.14
N VAL A 303 0.32 14.06 -2.32
CA VAL A 303 -0.35 14.14 -1.02
C VAL A 303 0.51 14.84 0.02
N PHE A 304 1.83 14.61 0.01
CA PHE A 304 2.74 15.05 1.07
C PHE A 304 3.60 16.28 0.74
N GLU A 305 3.43 16.86 -0.45
CA GLU A 305 4.16 18.06 -0.91
C GLU A 305 4.15 19.20 0.13
N SER A 306 3.01 19.43 0.78
CA SER A 306 2.81 20.52 1.75
C SER A 306 2.58 20.05 3.19
N PHE A 307 2.62 18.74 3.45
CA PHE A 307 2.43 18.19 4.79
C PHE A 307 3.72 18.28 5.61
N ASN A 308 3.65 18.51 6.91
CA ASN A 308 4.83 18.58 7.76
C ASN A 308 5.35 17.17 8.13
N LEU A 309 6.12 16.56 7.22
CA LEU A 309 6.85 15.31 7.44
C LEU A 309 8.19 15.52 8.15
N ASP A 310 8.69 14.48 8.83
CA ASP A 310 10.06 14.48 9.34
C ASP A 310 11.08 14.64 8.20
N GLU A 311 12.08 15.48 8.41
CA GLU A 311 13.04 15.90 7.38
C GLU A 311 13.74 14.71 6.69
N ARG A 312 14.10 13.68 7.47
CA ARG A 312 14.75 12.49 6.92
C ARG A 312 13.81 11.61 6.10
N VAL A 313 12.53 11.56 6.44
CA VAL A 313 11.52 10.89 5.60
C VAL A 313 11.42 11.63 4.27
N ARG A 314 11.35 12.96 4.32
CA ARG A 314 11.31 13.80 3.13
C ARG A 314 12.54 13.61 2.25
N GLU A 315 13.74 13.61 2.81
CA GLU A 315 14.98 13.41 2.06
C GLU A 315 15.08 12.00 1.46
N LEU A 316 14.76 10.96 2.24
CA LEU A 316 14.89 9.55 1.80
C LEU A 316 13.85 9.12 0.78
N TYR A 317 12.67 9.73 0.80
CA TYR A 317 11.60 9.42 -0.14
C TYR A 317 11.31 10.54 -1.14
N ASN A 318 12.07 11.64 -1.13
CA ASN A 318 11.90 12.78 -2.03
C ASN A 318 10.43 13.25 -2.13
N LEU A 319 9.82 13.53 -0.96
CA LEU A 319 8.41 13.88 -0.79
C LEU A 319 8.17 15.37 -0.57
#